data_AF-A0A923YJ99-F1
#
_entry.id   AF-A0A923YJ99-F1
#
_cell.length_a   1.000
_cell.length_b   1.000
_cell.length_c   1.000
_cell.angle_alpha   90.00
_cell.angle_beta   90.00
_cell.angle_gamma   90.00
#
_symmetry.space_group_name_H-M   'P 1'
#
loop_
_entity.id
_entity.type
_entity.pdbx_description
1 polymer ?
#
loop_
_entity_poly.entity_id
_entity_poly.type
_entity_poly.pdbx_seq_one_letter_code
_entity_poly.pdbx_strand_id
1 'polypeptide(L)'
;MTIGTAGAQYNWSLPTGTTTISGANISQLTVKWGSAMGIVTVAETNGCGTGFPTAKQVMTNSKYVLSNVDAVRGSSFCVPLQTIATIKSGLIGLDFTVNYDPALVKPEGSASLGTVATTYGAYSLNTATSGQVIVSVYLQNGLPMVSSAEQEVSFV
;
A
#
# COMPACT_ATOMS: atom_id res chain seq x y z
N MET A 1 -11.76 -23.42 8.15
CA MET A 1 -10.65 -24.37 8.36
C MET A 1 -10.39 -25.03 7.01
N THR A 2 -9.54 -24.44 6.18
CA THR A 2 -9.20 -25.03 4.88
C THR A 2 -8.01 -25.94 5.12
N ILE A 3 -8.28 -27.23 5.26
CA ILE A 3 -7.26 -28.25 5.47
C ILE A 3 -6.54 -28.40 4.13
N GLY A 4 -5.29 -27.96 4.06
CA GLY A 4 -4.44 -28.22 2.88
C GLY A 4 -4.38 -29.73 2.66
N THR A 5 -4.54 -30.15 1.41
CA THR A 5 -4.52 -31.57 1.04
C THR A 5 -3.28 -32.24 1.62
N ALA A 6 -3.43 -33.33 2.37
CA ALA A 6 -2.28 -34.04 2.94
C ALA A 6 -1.34 -34.48 1.81
N GLY A 7 -0.09 -34.01 1.83
CA GLY A 7 0.91 -34.27 0.77
C GLY A 7 0.97 -33.21 -0.34
N ALA A 8 0.19 -32.12 -0.26
CA ALA A 8 0.33 -30.98 -1.17
C ALA A 8 1.62 -30.19 -0.90
N GLN A 9 2.38 -29.94 -1.95
CA GLN A 9 3.53 -29.03 -1.97
C GLN A 9 3.06 -27.65 -2.46
N TYR A 10 3.59 -26.58 -1.88
CA TYR A 10 3.27 -25.22 -2.30
C TYR A 10 4.50 -24.61 -2.99
N ASN A 11 4.35 -24.30 -4.27
CA ASN A 11 5.42 -23.73 -5.07
C ASN A 11 5.29 -22.21 -5.04
N TRP A 12 6.11 -21.57 -4.19
CA TRP A 12 6.14 -20.11 -4.07
C TRP A 12 7.16 -19.49 -5.04
N SER A 13 6.73 -18.47 -5.79
CA SER A 13 7.63 -17.58 -6.53
C SER A 13 7.67 -16.23 -5.82
N LEU A 14 8.87 -15.75 -5.49
CA LEU A 14 9.06 -14.49 -4.79
C LEU A 14 9.93 -13.52 -5.60
N PRO A 15 9.73 -12.21 -5.45
CA PRO A 15 10.58 -11.21 -6.07
C PRO A 15 12.05 -11.29 -5.63
N THR A 16 12.97 -10.92 -6.51
CA THR A 16 14.40 -10.84 -6.17
C THR A 16 14.62 -9.88 -4.99
N GLY A 17 15.36 -10.33 -3.97
CA GLY A 17 15.65 -9.56 -2.77
C GLY A 17 14.72 -9.83 -1.57
N THR A 18 13.74 -10.73 -1.71
CA THR A 18 13.01 -11.29 -0.56
C THR A 18 13.78 -12.43 0.08
N THR A 19 13.66 -12.61 1.39
CA THR A 19 14.22 -13.76 2.10
C THR A 19 13.10 -14.56 2.76
N THR A 20 12.97 -15.84 2.44
CA THR A 20 12.03 -16.73 3.13
C THR A 20 12.50 -17.01 4.55
N ILE A 21 11.63 -16.77 5.53
CA ILE A 21 11.88 -17.08 6.95
C ILE A 21 11.37 -18.50 7.24
N SER A 22 10.15 -18.83 6.80
CA SER A 22 9.54 -20.15 7.04
C SER A 22 8.38 -20.42 6.07
N GLY A 23 8.01 -21.70 5.95
CA GLY A 23 6.77 -22.11 5.29
C GLY A 23 6.83 -22.27 3.77
N ALA A 24 8.03 -22.44 3.20
CA ALA A 24 8.25 -22.54 1.75
C ALA A 24 7.49 -23.68 1.04
N ASN A 25 6.95 -24.67 1.78
CA ASN A 25 6.25 -25.83 1.21
C ASN A 25 4.84 -26.02 1.82
N ILE A 26 4.31 -25.04 2.55
CA ILE A 26 2.98 -25.10 3.17
C ILE A 26 2.12 -23.89 2.75
N SER A 27 0.84 -23.91 3.11
CA SER A 27 -0.15 -22.88 2.75
C SER A 27 0.08 -21.52 3.39
N GLN A 28 1.04 -21.41 4.31
CA GLN A 28 1.41 -20.18 4.99
C GLN A 28 2.90 -19.92 4.84
N LEU A 29 3.25 -18.84 4.13
CA LEU A 29 4.62 -18.40 3.91
C LEU A 29 4.93 -17.16 4.76
N THR A 30 6.03 -17.20 5.51
CA THR A 30 6.57 -16.02 6.19
C THR A 30 7.86 -15.60 5.51
N VAL A 31 7.92 -14.35 5.05
CA VAL A 31 9.06 -13.79 4.34
C VAL A 31 9.47 -12.46 4.97
N LYS A 32 10.78 -12.19 4.95
CA LYS A 32 11.34 -10.88 5.24
C LYS A 32 11.37 -10.07 3.94
N TRP A 33 10.59 -9.01 3.92
CA TRP A 33 10.59 -8.03 2.85
C TRP A 33 11.75 -7.04 3.07
N GLY A 34 12.70 -7.00 2.14
CA GLY A 34 13.69 -5.93 2.06
C GLY A 34 13.11 -4.70 1.36
N SER A 35 13.82 -4.16 0.37
CA SER A 35 13.27 -3.22 -0.63
C SER A 35 12.70 -3.91 -1.87
N ALA A 36 12.47 -5.23 -1.77
CA ALA A 36 12.02 -6.05 -2.89
C ALA A 36 10.55 -5.78 -3.21
N MET A 37 10.28 -5.46 -4.48
CA MET A 37 8.95 -5.25 -5.05
C MET A 37 8.68 -6.32 -6.11
N GLY A 38 7.44 -6.78 -6.22
CA GLY A 38 7.04 -7.65 -7.32
C GLY A 38 5.83 -8.53 -7.00
N ILE A 39 5.60 -9.51 -7.87
CA ILE A 39 4.48 -10.45 -7.73
C ILE A 39 4.96 -11.67 -6.97
N VAL A 40 4.24 -12.01 -5.91
CA VAL A 40 4.28 -13.31 -5.26
C VAL A 40 3.27 -14.20 -5.94
N THR A 41 3.69 -15.39 -6.37
CA THR A 41 2.75 -16.42 -6.81
C THR A 41 2.87 -17.67 -5.97
N VAL A 42 1.76 -18.37 -5.78
CA VAL A 42 1.73 -19.69 -5.14
C VAL A 42 0.88 -20.64 -5.96
N ALA A 43 1.43 -21.81 -6.29
CA ALA A 43 0.70 -22.91 -6.91
C ALA A 43 0.77 -24.15 -6.01
N GLU A 44 -0.38 -24.75 -5.72
CA GLU A 44 -0.46 -26.04 -5.02
C GLU A 44 -0.13 -27.17 -6.01
N THR A 45 0.70 -28.12 -5.62
CA THR A 45 0.98 -29.35 -6.35
C THR A 45 0.65 -30.55 -5.48
N ASN A 46 -0.20 -31.44 -5.95
CA ASN A 46 -0.55 -32.69 -5.26
C ASN A 46 -0.51 -33.88 -6.24
N GLY A 47 -0.92 -35.07 -5.79
CA GLY A 47 -0.92 -36.28 -6.62
C GLY A 47 -1.80 -36.20 -7.88
N CYS A 48 -2.70 -35.22 -7.97
CA CYS A 48 -3.53 -34.98 -9.15
C CYS A 48 -2.91 -33.95 -10.13
N GLY A 49 -1.82 -33.27 -9.76
CA GLY A 49 -1.13 -32.27 -10.58
C GLY A 49 -0.91 -30.93 -9.89
N THR A 50 -0.49 -29.93 -10.67
CA THR A 50 -0.30 -28.54 -10.20
C THR A 50 -1.51 -27.68 -10.54
N GLY A 51 -2.05 -26.98 -9.53
CA GLY A 51 -3.16 -26.04 -9.67
C GLY A 51 -2.74 -24.68 -10.24
N PHE A 52 -3.73 -23.84 -10.55
CA PHE A 52 -3.48 -22.48 -11.04
C PHE A 52 -2.81 -21.61 -9.97
N PRO A 53 -1.80 -20.81 -10.34
CA PRO A 53 -1.11 -19.95 -9.39
C PRO A 53 -2.01 -18.81 -8.93
N THR A 54 -2.08 -18.60 -7.61
CA THR A 54 -2.64 -17.37 -7.03
C THR A 54 -1.56 -16.31 -6.95
N ALA A 55 -1.84 -15.09 -7.43
CA ALA A 55 -0.90 -13.98 -7.42
C ALA A 55 -1.28 -12.91 -6.38
N LYS A 56 -0.27 -12.37 -5.69
CA LYS A 56 -0.37 -11.21 -4.81
C LYS A 56 0.78 -10.25 -5.14
N GLN A 57 0.47 -8.98 -5.30
CA GLN A 57 1.49 -7.98 -5.59
C GLN A 57 1.96 -7.32 -4.29
N VAL A 58 3.27 -7.19 -4.14
CA VAL A 58 3.91 -6.59 -2.97
C VAL A 58 4.81 -5.46 -3.41
N MET A 59 4.67 -4.30 -2.77
CA MET A 59 5.53 -3.14 -3.00
C MET A 59 5.99 -2.57 -1.66
N THR A 60 7.25 -2.17 -1.61
CA THR A 60 7.87 -1.62 -0.39
C THR A 60 8.13 -0.13 -0.57
N ASN A 61 7.53 0.68 0.29
CA ASN A 61 7.82 2.09 0.56
C ASN A 61 8.20 2.92 -0.67
N SER A 62 7.18 3.34 -1.43
CA SER A 62 7.32 4.58 -2.20
C SER A 62 7.74 5.68 -1.22
N LYS A 63 8.81 6.42 -1.52
CA LYS A 63 9.20 7.57 -0.70
C LYS A 63 8.27 8.74 -1.07
N TYR A 64 7.69 9.37 -0.05
CA TYR A 64 6.74 10.48 -0.20
C TYR A 64 7.35 11.76 0.35
N VAL A 65 7.02 12.90 -0.25
CA VAL A 65 7.41 14.23 0.23
C VAL A 65 6.16 15.06 0.48
N LEU A 66 6.20 15.82 1.58
CA LEU A 66 5.25 16.87 1.90
C LEU A 66 5.76 18.18 1.32
N SER A 67 4.90 18.93 0.62
CA SER A 67 5.26 20.31 0.24
C SER A 67 4.92 21.28 1.37
N ASN A 68 5.61 22.43 1.41
CA ASN A 68 5.27 23.52 2.31
C ASN A 68 3.88 24.08 1.96
N VAL A 69 3.10 24.40 2.98
CA VAL A 69 1.79 25.04 2.83
C VAL A 69 1.77 26.30 3.67
N ASP A 70 1.53 27.43 3.01
CA ASP A 70 1.26 28.70 3.67
C ASP A 70 -0.26 28.90 3.72
N ALA A 71 -0.81 29.01 4.94
CA ALA A 71 -2.24 29.17 5.14
C ALA A 71 -2.54 30.36 6.06
N VAL A 72 -3.63 31.05 5.78
CA VAL A 72 -4.17 32.09 6.67
C VAL A 72 -4.97 31.40 7.76
N ARG A 73 -4.77 31.81 9.03
CA ARG A 73 -5.48 31.25 10.18
C ARG A 73 -7.00 31.21 9.95
N GLY A 74 -7.60 30.03 10.14
CA GLY A 74 -9.03 29.81 9.96
C GLY A 74 -9.48 29.59 8.51
N SER A 75 -8.54 29.52 7.56
CA SER A 75 -8.80 29.10 6.19
C SER A 75 -8.40 27.64 6.00
N SER A 76 -9.18 26.92 5.21
CA SER A 76 -8.85 25.55 4.83
C SER A 76 -7.63 25.53 3.89
N PHE A 77 -6.78 24.52 4.04
CA PHE A 77 -5.61 24.31 3.19
C PHE A 77 -5.37 22.81 2.95
N CYS A 78 -4.78 22.49 1.81
CA CYS A 78 -4.41 21.13 1.44
C CYS A 78 -2.92 20.89 1.69
N VAL A 79 -2.58 19.74 2.25
CA VAL A 79 -1.21 19.26 2.38
C VAL A 79 -0.94 18.25 1.26
N PRO A 80 -0.18 18.63 0.22
CA PRO A 80 0.07 17.74 -0.90
C PRO A 80 1.14 16.70 -0.57
N LEU A 81 0.93 15.51 -1.12
CA LEU A 81 1.75 14.32 -0.97
C LEU A 81 2.06 13.78 -2.36
N GLN A 82 3.37 13.69 -2.65
CA GLN A 82 3.85 13.19 -3.93
C GLN A 82 4.80 12.03 -3.73
N THR A 83 4.69 11.00 -4.57
CA THR A 83 5.73 9.97 -4.69
C THR A 83 6.98 10.56 -5.35
N ILE A 84 8.16 10.35 -4.77
CA ILE A 84 9.42 10.86 -5.33
C ILE A 84 10.09 9.92 -6.35
N ALA A 85 9.47 8.77 -6.66
CA ALA A 85 10.01 7.80 -7.59
C ALA A 85 8.88 7.18 -8.42
N THR A 86 9.24 6.66 -9.60
CA THR A 86 8.34 5.89 -10.45
C THR A 86 7.71 4.78 -9.64
N ILE A 87 6.39 4.79 -9.56
CA ILE A 87 5.62 3.68 -9.02
C ILE A 87 5.74 2.58 -10.06
N LYS A 88 6.63 1.62 -9.79
CA LYS A 88 6.67 0.40 -10.61
C LYS A 88 5.37 -0.36 -10.36
N SER A 89 4.78 -0.89 -11.43
CA SER A 89 3.47 -1.56 -11.46
C SER A 89 3.07 -2.18 -10.13
N GLY A 90 1.86 -1.87 -9.63
CA GLY A 90 1.26 -2.67 -8.56
C GLY A 90 0.89 -2.06 -7.23
N LEU A 91 0.67 -0.74 -7.14
CA LEU A 91 0.21 -0.17 -5.88
C LEU A 91 -1.23 -0.58 -5.61
N ILE A 92 -1.42 -1.46 -4.64
CA ILE A 92 -2.75 -1.91 -4.20
C ILE A 92 -3.23 -1.16 -2.95
N GLY A 93 -2.33 -0.47 -2.25
CA GLY A 93 -2.69 0.41 -1.15
C GLY A 93 -1.51 1.17 -0.57
N LEU A 94 -1.83 2.22 0.20
CA LEU A 94 -0.91 3.09 0.91
C LEU A 94 -1.45 3.43 2.27
N ASP A 95 -0.65 3.22 3.30
CA ASP A 95 -0.92 3.71 4.64
C ASP A 95 0.19 4.68 5.04
N PHE A 96 -0.19 5.91 5.39
CA PHE A 96 0.74 6.89 5.95
C PHE A 96 0.10 7.68 7.09
N THR A 97 0.95 8.14 8.00
CA THR A 97 0.54 8.98 9.14
C THR A 97 1.06 10.39 8.93
N VAL A 98 0.15 11.36 8.93
CA VAL A 98 0.48 12.79 8.96
C VAL A 98 0.40 13.26 10.40
N ASN A 99 1.54 13.66 10.96
CA ASN A 99 1.60 14.29 12.28
C ASN A 99 1.40 15.80 12.13
N TYR A 100 0.57 16.39 12.99
CA TYR A 100 0.29 17.83 13.00
C TYR A 100 0.26 18.36 14.43
N ASP A 101 0.41 19.68 14.60
CA ASP A 101 0.22 20.34 15.89
C ASP A 101 -1.27 20.65 16.12
N PRO A 102 -1.95 19.97 17.07
CA PRO A 102 -3.37 20.15 17.31
C PRO A 102 -3.74 21.50 17.93
N ALA A 103 -2.77 22.29 18.40
CA ALA A 103 -3.00 23.66 18.85
C ALA A 103 -3.17 24.64 17.68
N LEU A 104 -2.67 24.28 16.50
CA LEU A 104 -2.60 25.17 15.34
C LEU A 104 -3.58 24.81 14.23
N VAL A 105 -3.76 23.51 13.97
CA VAL A 105 -4.55 23.02 12.83
C VAL A 105 -5.42 21.84 13.24
N LYS A 106 -6.55 21.65 12.55
CA LYS A 106 -7.40 20.48 12.68
C LYS A 106 -7.69 19.85 11.31
N PRO A 107 -7.73 18.52 11.19
CA PRO A 107 -8.10 17.87 9.94
C PRO A 107 -9.58 18.10 9.64
N GLU A 108 -9.89 18.36 8.37
CA GLU A 108 -11.29 18.55 7.93
C GLU A 108 -12.00 17.23 7.63
N GLY A 109 -11.28 16.11 7.71
CA GLY A 109 -11.83 14.78 7.43
C GLY A 109 -12.04 14.52 5.93
N SER A 110 -11.42 15.32 5.06
CA SER A 110 -11.41 15.11 3.61
C SER A 110 -9.99 15.02 3.05
N ALA A 111 -9.85 14.26 1.97
CA ALA A 111 -8.63 14.14 1.18
C ALA A 111 -8.99 14.11 -0.31
N SER A 112 -8.07 14.52 -1.16
CA SER A 112 -8.16 14.37 -2.60
C SER A 112 -7.13 13.33 -3.06
N LEU A 113 -7.55 12.49 -4.00
CA LEU A 113 -6.64 11.64 -4.74
C LEU A 113 -6.37 12.33 -6.07
N GLY A 114 -5.13 12.28 -6.55
CA GLY A 114 -4.78 12.75 -7.88
C GLY A 114 -5.36 11.82 -8.95
N THR A 115 -5.41 12.29 -10.19
CA THR A 115 -6.14 11.67 -11.31
C THR A 115 -5.82 10.19 -11.54
N VAL A 116 -4.56 9.79 -11.31
CA VAL A 116 -4.18 8.38 -11.43
C VAL A 116 -4.80 7.59 -10.28
N ALA A 117 -4.65 8.03 -9.03
CA ALA A 117 -5.19 7.32 -7.87
C ALA A 117 -6.72 7.27 -7.83
N THR A 118 -7.43 8.34 -8.26
CA THR A 118 -8.91 8.35 -8.34
C THR A 118 -9.46 7.34 -9.34
N THR A 119 -8.71 7.03 -10.40
CA THR A 119 -9.11 6.03 -11.40
C THR A 119 -9.08 4.62 -10.81
N TYR A 120 -8.22 4.37 -9.81
CA TYR A 120 -7.91 3.03 -9.34
C TYR A 120 -8.29 2.77 -7.89
N GLY A 121 -8.76 3.74 -7.11
CA GLY A 121 -8.96 3.53 -5.68
C GLY A 121 -9.82 4.52 -4.92
N ALA A 122 -9.98 4.23 -3.63
CA ALA A 122 -10.68 5.03 -2.63
C ALA A 122 -9.75 5.30 -1.45
N TYR A 123 -10.14 6.20 -0.54
CA TYR A 123 -9.39 6.48 0.68
C TYR A 123 -10.28 6.41 1.92
N SER A 124 -9.66 6.23 3.08
CA SER A 124 -10.24 6.44 4.39
C SER A 124 -9.29 7.24 5.26
N LEU A 125 -9.86 8.15 6.06
CA LEU A 125 -9.12 8.94 7.03
C LEU A 125 -9.49 8.51 8.44
N ASN A 126 -8.49 8.35 9.29
CA ASN A 126 -8.69 8.23 10.73
C ASN A 126 -8.16 9.50 11.40
N THR A 127 -9.08 10.31 11.89
CA THR A 127 -8.83 11.57 12.62
C THR A 127 -9.13 11.42 14.12
N ALA A 128 -9.26 10.19 14.63
CA ALA A 128 -9.67 9.94 16.01
C ALA A 128 -8.58 10.29 17.03
N THR A 129 -7.31 10.37 16.59
CA THR A 129 -6.17 10.68 17.44
C THR A 129 -5.73 12.13 17.24
N SER A 130 -5.78 12.93 18.30
CA SER A 130 -5.30 14.31 18.25
C SER A 130 -3.81 14.37 17.88
N GLY A 131 -3.46 15.25 16.94
CA GLY A 131 -2.10 15.42 16.42
C GLY A 131 -1.69 14.41 15.36
N GLN A 132 -2.58 13.49 14.96
CA GLN A 132 -2.31 12.53 13.88
C GLN A 132 -3.50 12.34 12.96
N VAL A 133 -3.23 12.18 11.67
CA VAL A 133 -4.19 11.68 10.69
C VAL A 133 -3.57 10.44 10.06
N ILE A 134 -4.25 9.31 10.18
CA ILE A 134 -3.87 8.12 9.40
C ILE A 134 -4.67 8.16 8.11
N VAL A 135 -3.96 8.08 7.00
CA VAL A 135 -4.55 8.03 5.66
C VAL A 135 -4.29 6.66 5.09
N SER A 136 -5.37 5.97 4.75
CA SER A 136 -5.32 4.70 4.05
C SER A 136 -5.93 4.89 2.66
N VAL A 137 -5.16 4.61 1.62
CA VAL A 137 -5.61 4.59 0.23
C VAL A 137 -5.62 3.14 -0.23
N TYR A 138 -6.75 2.68 -0.75
CA TYR A 138 -6.92 1.31 -1.24
C TYR A 138 -7.20 1.35 -2.74
N LEU A 139 -6.47 0.56 -3.51
CA LEU A 139 -6.51 0.56 -4.98
C LEU A 139 -7.01 -0.79 -5.47
N GLN A 140 -8.12 -0.80 -6.20
CA GLN A 140 -8.85 -1.99 -6.62
C GLN A 140 -8.14 -2.78 -7.72
N ASN A 141 -7.39 -2.11 -8.60
CA ASN A 141 -6.80 -2.73 -9.79
C ASN A 141 -5.28 -2.50 -9.92
N GLY A 142 -4.62 -1.99 -8.87
CA GLY A 142 -3.22 -1.62 -8.94
C GLY A 142 -2.99 -0.35 -9.75
N LEU A 143 -1.99 0.46 -9.40
CA LEU A 143 -1.54 1.53 -10.29
C LEU A 143 -0.73 0.97 -11.47
N PRO A 144 -0.95 1.45 -12.70
CA PRO A 144 -0.03 1.21 -13.81
C PRO A 144 1.34 1.85 -13.51
N MET A 145 2.36 1.49 -14.29
CA MET A 145 3.67 2.15 -14.21
C MET A 145 3.49 3.66 -14.44
N VAL A 146 3.72 4.48 -13.42
CA VAL A 146 3.61 5.94 -13.51
C VAL A 146 4.79 6.63 -12.85
N SER A 147 5.20 7.76 -13.42
CA SER A 147 6.32 8.56 -12.89
C SER A 147 6.00 9.23 -11.55
N SER A 148 4.72 9.50 -11.26
CA SER A 148 4.26 10.10 -10.01
C SER A 148 2.78 9.83 -9.74
N ALA A 149 2.40 9.80 -8.46
CA ALA A 149 1.02 9.96 -7.99
C ALA A 149 0.94 11.13 -7.00
N GLU A 150 -0.09 11.96 -7.16
CA GLU A 150 -0.37 13.12 -6.31
C GLU A 150 -1.59 12.83 -5.43
N GLN A 151 -1.58 13.26 -4.18
CA GLN A 151 -2.67 13.11 -3.22
C GLN A 151 -2.62 14.29 -2.26
N GLU A 152 -3.73 14.67 -1.63
CA GLU A 152 -3.73 15.75 -0.63
C GLU A 152 -4.67 15.45 0.53
N VAL A 153 -4.37 16.01 1.70
CA VAL A 153 -5.22 15.96 2.89
C VAL A 153 -5.59 17.38 3.30
N SER A 154 -6.86 17.61 3.62
CA SER A 154 -7.39 18.93 3.97
C SER A 154 -7.37 19.20 5.48
N PHE A 155 -6.94 20.41 5.84
CA PHE A 155 -6.86 20.95 7.20
C PHE A 155 -7.45 22.36 7.26
N VAL A 156 -7.71 22.86 8.48
CA VAL A 156 -8.14 24.25 8.77
C VAL A 156 -7.54 24.75 10.08
#